data_AF-L7LDQ6-F1
#
_entry.id   AF-L7LDQ6-F1
#
_cell.length_a   1.000
_cell.length_b   1.000
_cell.length_c   1.000
_cell.angle_alpha   90.00
_cell.angle_beta   90.00
_cell.angle_gamma   90.00
#
_symmetry.space_group_name_H-M   'P 1'
#
loop_
_entity.id
_entity.type
_entity.pdbx_description
1 polymer ?
#
loop_
_entity_poly.entity_id
_entity_poly.type
_entity_poly.pdbx_seq_one_letter_code
_entity_poly.pdbx_strand_id
1 'polypeptide(L)' 'MPAKEGLIDVLSSSARGPELSVVGGGAVGLISALAAADAGWRVRVFDAGAHRRAAQVAGGMLGCV' A
#
# COMPACT_ATOMS: atom_id res chain seq x y z
N MET A 1 -24.18 -24.01 32.51
CA MET A 1 -23.03 -24.47 31.70
C MET A 1 -22.89 -23.56 30.50
N PRO A 2 -21.93 -22.61 30.48
CA PRO A 2 -21.71 -21.71 29.36
C PRO A 2 -20.78 -22.36 28.33
N ALA A 3 -21.31 -22.68 27.15
CA ALA A 3 -20.56 -23.25 26.02
C ALA A 3 -20.71 -22.40 24.74
N LYS A 4 -21.10 -21.12 24.85
CA LYS A 4 -21.45 -20.27 23.70
C LYS A 4 -20.33 -19.31 23.24
N GLU A 5 -19.25 -19.14 24.00
CA GLU A 5 -18.26 -18.08 23.72
C GLU A 5 -17.10 -18.50 22.79
N GLY A 6 -16.95 -19.78 22.45
CA GLY A 6 -15.75 -20.28 21.76
C GLY A 6 -15.80 -20.38 20.22
N LEU A 7 -16.92 -20.06 19.57
CA LEU A 7 -17.10 -20.37 18.12
C LEU A 7 -16.76 -19.20 17.17
N ILE A 8 -16.48 -17.99 17.68
CA ILE A 8 -16.27 -16.81 16.82
C ILE A 8 -14.77 -16.55 16.54
N ASP A 9 -13.85 -17.16 17.28
CA ASP A 9 -12.41 -16.83 17.20
C ASP A 9 -11.60 -17.69 16.19
N VAL A 10 -12.17 -18.80 15.70
CA VAL A 10 -11.48 -19.73 14.77
C VAL A 10 -11.72 -19.38 13.29
N LEU A 11 -12.63 -18.45 13.00
CA LEU A 11 -12.69 -17.77 11.70
C LEU A 11 -11.86 -16.48 11.70
N SER A 12 -10.74 -16.47 12.44
CA SER A 12 -9.61 -15.60 12.11
C SER A 12 -9.18 -15.95 10.69
N SER A 13 -9.89 -15.34 9.74
CA SER A 13 -9.49 -15.22 8.35
C SER A 13 -8.00 -14.93 8.42
N SER A 14 -7.19 -15.74 7.74
CA SER A 14 -5.91 -15.25 7.25
C SER A 14 -6.28 -14.09 6.32
N ALA A 15 -6.60 -12.95 6.93
CA ALA A 15 -7.14 -11.79 6.28
C ALA A 15 -5.93 -11.25 5.56
N ARG A 16 -5.80 -11.65 4.29
CA ARG A 16 -4.98 -10.92 3.34
C ARG A 16 -5.31 -9.46 3.60
N GLY A 17 -4.29 -8.68 3.96
CA GLY A 17 -4.48 -7.27 4.25
C GLY A 17 -5.19 -6.59 3.08
N PRO A 18 -5.81 -5.42 3.30
CA PRO A 18 -6.63 -4.76 2.30
C PRO A 18 -5.89 -4.62 0.95
N GLU A 19 -6.62 -4.63 -0.17
CA GLU A 19 -6.02 -4.40 -1.48
C GLU A 19 -6.00 -2.90 -1.82
N LEU A 20 -4.87 -2.40 -2.35
CA LEU A 20 -4.70 -1.02 -2.82
C LEU A 20 -4.22 -0.99 -4.26
N SER A 21 -4.92 -0.26 -5.12
CA SER A 21 -4.45 0.07 -6.46
C SER A 21 -3.93 1.50 -6.51
N VAL A 22 -2.68 1.67 -6.96
CA VAL A 22 -2.04 2.99 -7.12
C VAL A 22 -1.84 3.25 -8.61
N VAL A 23 -2.34 4.39 -9.09
CA VAL A 23 -2.15 4.83 -10.47
C VAL A 23 -1.08 5.92 -10.51
N GLY A 24 0.02 5.64 -11.20
CA GLY A 24 1.17 6.52 -11.36
C GLY A 24 2.40 6.07 -10.57
N GLY A 25 3.54 5.89 -11.27
CA GLY A 25 4.83 5.53 -10.67
C GLY A 25 5.68 6.71 -10.18
N GLY A 26 5.09 7.88 -9.94
CA GLY A 26 5.81 9.03 -9.40
C GLY A 26 6.27 8.80 -7.95
N ALA A 27 7.13 9.69 -7.43
CA ALA A 27 7.67 9.57 -6.07
C ALA A 27 6.58 9.42 -5.00
N VAL A 28 5.52 10.25 -5.07
CA VAL A 28 4.40 10.18 -4.12
C VAL A 28 3.66 8.84 -4.22
N GLY A 29 3.31 8.40 -5.44
CA GLY A 29 2.60 7.14 -5.65
C GLY A 29 3.38 5.94 -5.13
N LEU A 30 4.69 5.91 -5.35
CA LEU A 30 5.55 4.82 -4.86
C LEU A 30 5.76 4.87 -3.34
N ILE A 31 5.89 6.05 -2.74
CA ILE A 31 6.00 6.18 -1.28
C ILE A 31 4.71 5.72 -0.59
N SER A 32 3.54 6.11 -1.12
CA SER A 32 2.25 5.63 -0.60
C SER A 32 2.08 4.12 -0.78
N ALA A 33 2.47 3.58 -1.93
CA ALA A 33 2.44 2.14 -2.19
C ALA A 33 3.33 1.37 -1.21
N LEU A 34 4.53 1.88 -0.92
CA LEU A 34 5.46 1.27 0.02
C LEU A 34 4.90 1.29 1.45
N ALA A 35 4.41 2.43 1.92
CA ALA A 35 3.82 2.55 3.25
C ALA A 35 2.62 1.59 3.44
N ALA A 36 1.79 1.40 2.41
CA ALA A 36 0.69 0.44 2.46
C ALA A 36 1.19 -1.01 2.47
N ALA A 37 2.22 -1.33 1.69
CA ALA A 37 2.84 -2.65 1.71
C ALA A 37 3.46 -2.97 3.09
N ASP A 38 4.11 -2.01 3.72
CA ASP A 38 4.66 -2.13 5.08
C ASP A 38 3.56 -2.37 6.13
N ALA A 39 2.35 -1.84 5.89
CA ALA A 39 1.17 -2.11 6.71
C ALA A 39 0.50 -3.47 6.41
N GLY A 40 1.09 -4.30 5.55
CA GLY A 40 0.61 -5.63 5.20
C GLY A 40 -0.47 -5.65 4.10
N TRP A 41 -0.66 -4.55 3.38
CA TRP A 41 -1.65 -4.47 2.31
C TRP A 41 -1.13 -5.12 1.03
N ARG A 42 -2.03 -5.63 0.20
CA ARG A 42 -1.69 -6.11 -1.14
C ARG A 42 -1.78 -4.96 -2.14
N VAL A 43 -0.64 -4.47 -2.59
CA VAL A 43 -0.57 -3.28 -3.45
C VAL A 43 -0.33 -3.65 -4.91
N ARG A 44 -1.05 -2.99 -5.82
CA ARG A 44 -0.83 -3.06 -7.28
C ARG A 44 -0.58 -1.65 -7.81
N VAL A 45 0.57 -1.44 -8.45
CA VAL A 45 0.91 -0.16 -9.08
C VAL A 45 0.71 -0.26 -10.58
N PHE A 46 -0.06 0.67 -11.14
CA PHE A 46 -0.22 0.87 -12.57
C PHE A 46 0.61 2.08 -12.99
N ASP A 47 1.61 1.85 -13.83
CA ASP A 47 2.49 2.91 -14.33
C ASP A 47 2.52 2.92 -15.86
N ALA A 48 2.50 4.12 -16.45
CA ALA A 48 2.49 4.34 -17.89
C ALA A 48 3.90 4.29 -18.54
N GLY A 49 4.90 3.81 -17.80
CA GLY A 49 6.29 3.63 -18.22
C GLY A 49 7.27 4.44 -17.38
N ALA A 50 8.42 3.82 -17.10
CA ALA A 50 9.42 4.36 -16.19
C ALA A 50 10.12 5.64 -16.70
N HIS A 51 9.91 6.07 -17.95
CA HIS A 51 10.65 7.18 -18.58
C HIS A 51 9.86 8.50 -18.68
N ARG A 52 8.61 8.55 -18.22
CA ARG A 52 7.74 9.75 -18.32
C ARG A 52 7.22 10.19 -16.95
N ARG A 53 8.10 10.33 -15.96
CA ARG A 53 7.71 10.72 -14.60
C ARG A 53 8.31 12.08 -14.24
N ALA A 54 7.51 12.99 -13.69
CA ALA A 54 7.98 14.30 -13.20
C ALA A 54 9.13 14.18 -12.17
N ALA A 55 9.13 13.09 -11.40
CA ALA A 55 10.20 12.79 -10.45
C ALA A 55 11.58 12.59 -11.10
N GLN A 56 11.68 12.33 -12.40
CA GLN A 56 12.96 12.11 -13.09
C GLN A 56 13.65 13.40 -13.51
N VAL A 57 12.90 14.49 -13.66
CA VAL A 57 13.44 15.82 -13.99
C VAL A 57 13.56 16.71 -12.75
N ALA A 58 13.02 16.28 -11.61
CA ALA A 58 13.21 16.96 -10.35
C ALA A 58 14.68 16.84 -9.91
N GLY A 59 15.33 17.95 -9.62
CA GLY A 59 16.73 17.97 -9.15
C GLY A 59 16.96 17.32 -7.77
N GLY A 60 15.94 16.70 -7.17
CA GLY A 60 16.03 15.94 -5.93
C GLY A 60 16.14 16.78 -4.64
N MET A 61 16.08 18.11 -4.72
CA MET A 61 16.09 18.97 -3.53
C MET A 61 14.77 18.87 -2.78
N LEU A 62 14.85 18.43 -1.52
CA LEU A 62 13.73 18.44 -0.57
C LEU A 62 13.88 19.68 0.30
N GLY A 63 12.98 20.65 0.14
CA GLY A 63 12.87 21.81 1.04
C GLY A 63 11.79 21.58 2.08
N CYS A 64 12.02 22.02 3.32
CA CYS A 64 10.96 22.20 4.31
C CYS A 64 10.88 23.68 4.71
N VAL A 65 9.67 24.12 5.05
CA VAL A 65 9.40 25.44 5.65
C VAL A 65 9.43 25.35 7.16
#